data_AF-A0A371YW02-F1
#
_entry.id   AF-A0A371YW02-F1
#
_cell.length_a   1.000
_cell.length_b   1.000
_cell.length_c   1.000
_cell.angle_alpha   90.00
_cell.angle_beta   90.00
_cell.angle_gamma   90.00
#
_symmetry.space_group_name_H-M   'P 1'
#
loop_
_entity.id
_entity.type
_entity.pdbx_description
1 polymer ?
#
loop_
_entity_poly.entity_id
_entity_poly.type
_entity_poly.pdbx_seq_one_letter_code
_entity_poly.pdbx_strand_id
1 'polypeptide(L)' 'MGKVTRKRYAAAFKSRVALEAIRGELTLAEPASKHGVHQTMIAQWKRQAIEGMAATFSGK' A
#
# COMPACT_ATOMS: atom_id res chain seq x y z
N MET A 1 -20.78 20.50 3.09
CA MET A 1 -19.65 19.57 3.29
C MET A 1 -19.46 18.75 2.03
N GLY A 2 -18.38 19.00 1.27
CA GLY A 2 -18.15 18.33 -0.01
C GLY A 2 -17.90 16.83 0.18
N LYS A 3 -18.56 15.98 -0.64
CA LYS A 3 -18.36 14.53 -0.60
C LYS A 3 -16.91 14.23 -1.00
N VAL A 4 -16.08 13.81 -0.05
CA VAL A 4 -14.75 13.29 -0.33
C VAL A 4 -14.91 11.97 -1.07
N THR A 5 -14.88 12.01 -2.41
CA THR A 5 -14.87 10.83 -3.26
C THR A 5 -13.55 10.10 -3.06
N ARG A 6 -13.57 9.04 -2.23
CA ARG A 6 -12.40 8.18 -2.04
C ARG A 6 -12.06 7.50 -3.36
N LYS A 7 -10.87 7.78 -3.90
CA LYS A 7 -10.28 6.98 -4.99
C LYS A 7 -10.16 5.52 -4.51
N ARG A 8 -10.91 4.62 -5.14
CA ARG A 8 -10.79 3.18 -4.92
C ARG A 8 -9.70 2.63 -5.80
N TYR A 9 -8.66 2.09 -5.19
CA TYR A 9 -7.59 1.37 -5.88
C TYR A 9 -7.88 -0.13 -5.89
N ALA A 10 -7.60 -0.79 -7.01
CA ALA A 10 -7.73 -2.25 -7.15
C ALA A 10 -6.76 -2.98 -6.21
N ALA A 11 -7.13 -4.17 -5.76
CA ALA A 11 -6.29 -4.98 -4.87
C ALA A 11 -4.89 -5.24 -5.46
N ALA A 12 -4.82 -5.61 -6.74
CA ALA A 12 -3.55 -5.82 -7.45
C ALA A 12 -2.65 -4.57 -7.46
N PHE A 13 -3.24 -3.38 -7.61
CA PHE A 13 -2.49 -2.12 -7.57
C PHE A 13 -1.95 -1.85 -6.17
N LYS A 14 -2.78 -2.03 -5.14
CA LYS A 14 -2.36 -1.89 -3.74
C LYS A 14 -1.22 -2.86 -3.40
N SER A 15 -1.33 -4.13 -3.82
CA SER A 15 -0.30 -5.14 -3.59
C SER A 15 1.02 -4.80 -4.29
N ARG A 16 0.97 -4.31 -5.54
CA ARG A 16 2.17 -3.89 -6.28
C ARG A 16 2.85 -2.69 -5.61
N VAL A 17 2.08 -1.68 -5.23
CA VAL A 17 2.59 -0.48 -4.53
C VAL A 17 3.12 -0.84 -3.14
N ALA A 18 2.43 -1.71 -2.40
CA ALA A 18 2.89 -2.20 -1.11
C ALA A 18 4.19 -3.00 -1.23
N LEU A 19 4.31 -3.85 -2.26
CA LEU A 19 5.51 -4.64 -2.51
C LEU A 19 6.70 -3.75 -2.94
N GLU A 20 6.48 -2.73 -3.77
CA GLU A 20 7.49 -1.70 -4.05
C GLU A 20 7.93 -0.97 -2.77
N ALA A 21 6.98 -0.63 -1.89
CA ALA A 21 7.25 0.00 -0.60
C ALA A 21 7.90 -0.93 0.46
N ILE A 22 7.84 -2.25 0.26
CA ILE A 22 8.52 -3.25 1.09
C ILE A 22 9.93 -3.51 0.55
N ARG A 23 10.10 -3.60 -0.79
CA ARG A 23 11.40 -3.84 -1.44
C ARG A 23 12.35 -2.64 -1.35
N GLY A 24 11.85 -1.41 -1.28
CA GLY A 24 12.63 -0.23 -0.91
C GLY A 24 12.42 0.08 0.56
N GLU A 25 13.35 -0.33 1.42
CA GLU A 25 13.06 -0.56 2.84
C GLU A 25 12.42 0.60 3.63
N LEU A 26 12.51 1.90 3.24
CA LEU A 26 11.76 2.98 3.92
C LEU A 26 11.45 4.28 3.13
N THR A 27 11.40 4.29 1.79
CA THR A 27 11.01 5.50 1.03
C THR A 27 9.61 5.41 0.42
N LEU A 28 8.59 5.70 1.24
CA LEU A 28 7.19 5.89 0.79
C LEU A 28 7.04 7.01 -0.26
N ALA A 29 8.04 7.88 -0.38
CA ALA A 29 8.06 9.06 -1.24
C ALA A 29 8.23 8.72 -2.74
N GLU A 30 8.95 7.66 -3.08
CA GLU A 30 9.18 7.28 -4.49
C GLU A 30 7.93 6.67 -5.13
N PRO A 31 7.24 5.66 -4.53
CA PRO A 31 5.98 5.19 -5.07
C PRO A 31 4.90 6.26 -4.99
N ALA A 32 4.96 7.17 -4.01
CA ALA A 32 4.04 8.30 -3.92
C ALA A 32 4.15 9.23 -5.14
N SER A 33 5.37 9.60 -5.51
CA SER A 33 5.65 10.45 -6.67
C SER A 33 5.38 9.73 -7.99
N LYS A 34 5.75 8.45 -8.10
CA LYS A 34 5.61 7.66 -9.32
C LYS A 34 4.16 7.31 -9.66
N HIS A 35 3.36 6.98 -8.65
CA HIS A 35 1.96 6.55 -8.84
C HIS A 35 0.93 7.63 -8.50
N GLY A 36 1.37 8.81 -8.03
CA GLY A 36 0.49 9.89 -7.58
C GLY A 36 -0.36 9.51 -6.36
N VAL A 37 0.15 8.61 -5.52
CA VAL A 37 -0.55 8.08 -4.35
C VAL A 37 -0.01 8.74 -3.09
N HIS A 38 -0.87 9.21 -2.20
CA HIS A 38 -0.43 9.81 -0.95
C HIS A 38 0.36 8.80 -0.08
N GLN A 39 1.49 9.23 0.48
CA GLN A 39 2.38 8.41 1.33
C GLN A 39 1.65 7.65 2.45
N THR A 40 0.65 8.28 3.08
CA THR A 40 -0.18 7.67 4.14
C THR A 40 -0.97 6.45 3.65
N MET A 41 -1.47 6.48 2.41
CA MET A 41 -2.18 5.33 1.83
C MET A 41 -1.21 4.18 1.55
N ILE A 42 0.00 4.50 1.07
CA ILE A 42 1.06 3.52 0.82
C ILE A 42 1.49 2.87 2.13
N ALA A 43 1.66 3.65 3.20
CA ALA A 43 1.97 3.13 4.54
C ALA A 43 0.88 2.16 5.04
N GLN A 44 -0.39 2.52 4.83
CA GLN A 44 -1.52 1.65 5.18
C GLN A 44 -1.50 0.34 4.37
N TRP A 45 -1.25 0.39 3.06
CA TRP A 45 -1.18 -0.81 2.22
C TRP A 45 0.05 -1.67 2.51
N LYS A 46 1.19 -1.05 2.84
CA LYS A 46 2.39 -1.76 3.31
C LYS A 46 2.08 -2.56 4.57
N ARG A 47 1.43 -1.95 5.56
CA ARG A 47 1.03 -2.64 6.79
C ARG A 47 0.04 -3.78 6.50
N GLN A 48 -0.98 -3.53 5.68
CA GLN A 48 -1.92 -4.58 5.25
C GLN A 48 -1.24 -5.74 4.51
N ALA A 49 -0.24 -5.44 3.67
CA ALA A 49 0.51 -6.46 2.96
C ALA A 49 1.38 -7.28 3.93
N ILE A 50 2.05 -6.65 4.90
CA ILE A 50 2.86 -7.36 5.91
C ILE A 50 1.98 -8.23 6.81
N GLU A 51 0.87 -7.69 7.33
CA GLU A 51 -0.10 -8.44 8.14
C GLU A 51 -0.74 -9.58 7.33
N GLY A 52 -1.09 -9.34 6.06
CA GLY A 52 -1.62 -10.35 5.15
C GLY A 52 -0.60 -11.44 4.81
N MET A 53 0.67 -11.09 4.60
CA MET A 53 1.75 -12.06 4.38
C MET A 53 1.99 -12.88 5.65
N ALA A 54 2.08 -12.25 6.82
CA ALA A 54 2.21 -12.94 8.10
C ALA A 54 1.03 -13.90 8.32
N ALA A 55 -0.20 -13.49 8.02
CA ALA A 55 -1.37 -14.38 8.06
C ALA A 55 -1.30 -15.52 7.03
N THR A 56 -0.74 -15.28 5.85
CA THR A 56 -0.53 -16.30 4.81
C THR A 56 0.49 -17.36 5.27
N PHE A 57 1.57 -16.95 5.94
CA PHE A 57 2.56 -17.86 6.52
C PHE A 57 2.14 -18.42 7.89
N SER A 58 1.13 -17.84 8.54
CA SER A 58 0.56 -18.30 9.82
C SER A 58 -0.46 -19.44 9.64
N GLY A 59 -0.67 -19.92 8.41
CA GLY A 59 -1.58 -21.01 8.10
C GLY A 59 -0.99 -22.40 8.28
N LYS A 60 -1.13 -22.94 9.50
CA LYS A 60 -1.01 -24.35 9.94
C LYS A 60 0.37 -24.91 10.26
#